data_AF-A0A0U3SX94-F1
#
_entry.id   AF-A0A0U3SX94-F1
#
_cell.length_a   1.000
_cell.length_b   1.000
_cell.length_c   1.000
_cell.angle_alpha   90.00
_cell.angle_beta   90.00
_cell.angle_gamma   90.00
#
_symmetry.space_group_name_H-M   'P 1'
#
loop_
_entity.id
_entity.type
_entity.pdbx_description
1 polymer ?
#
loop_
_entity_poly.entity_id
_entity_poly.type
_entity_poly.pdbx_seq_one_letter_code
_entity_poly.pdbx_strand_id
1 'polypeptide(L)'
;MQALILTGFGINCEEEFAAAYRLAGAEATIVHLNQVLHGQVSIHDFDILNFPGGFSFGDDLGSGVVLANKLRYRQTGAGGRTLLEDIKEFIAAGKFVLGICNGFQVLVKLGLLPNLSGHVTPEVTLTHNASGRYEDRWVTLRVNPLAQTPFLKGIDTLEVPVRHGEGRLVISDAAIQQRIEAAGLNCLSYLDAAGDGTGVYPFNPNGAALNCAGLTDPTGQVFGLMPHPEAFLSAYNHPDWARRRRLNPSASEEGEGLQIFKNIVAHIAHSRTAATAAENEFATQN
;
A
#
# COMPACT_ATOMS: atom_id res chain seq x y z
N MET A 1 -14.35 -10.96 -4.03
CA MET A 1 -12.94 -10.57 -4.27
C MET A 1 -12.05 -11.46 -3.42
N GLN A 2 -10.92 -11.91 -3.98
CA GLN A 2 -9.92 -12.74 -3.30
C GLN A 2 -8.64 -11.91 -3.10
N ALA A 3 -8.28 -11.64 -1.84
CA ALA A 3 -7.05 -10.94 -1.48
C ALA A 3 -5.97 -11.93 -1.02
N LEU A 4 -4.79 -11.81 -1.61
CA LEU A 4 -3.59 -12.51 -1.17
C LEU A 4 -2.78 -11.61 -0.25
N ILE A 5 -2.50 -12.07 0.97
CA ILE A 5 -1.67 -11.38 1.95
C ILE A 5 -0.39 -12.20 2.11
N LEU A 6 0.75 -11.66 1.70
CA LEU A 6 2.02 -12.34 1.89
C LEU A 6 2.49 -12.26 3.34
N THR A 7 2.91 -13.38 3.92
CA THR A 7 3.70 -13.42 5.15
C THR A 7 5.09 -14.00 4.88
N GLY A 8 5.99 -13.91 5.85
CA GLY A 8 7.37 -14.36 5.73
C GLY A 8 8.18 -14.02 6.97
N PHE A 9 9.47 -14.31 6.92
CA PHE A 9 10.38 -14.01 8.02
C PHE A 9 10.37 -12.51 8.35
N GLY A 10 9.93 -12.17 9.57
CA GLY A 10 9.92 -10.82 10.12
C GLY A 10 8.74 -9.95 9.71
N ILE A 11 7.87 -10.41 8.81
CA ILE A 11 6.55 -9.79 8.58
C ILE A 11 5.68 -10.03 9.82
N ASN A 12 4.92 -9.01 10.24
CA ASN A 12 4.18 -9.07 11.51
C ASN A 12 2.84 -8.30 11.51
N CYS A 13 2.38 -7.85 10.34
CA CYS A 13 1.14 -7.09 10.18
C CYS A 13 0.09 -7.82 9.32
N GLU A 14 0.32 -9.09 8.98
CA GLU A 14 -0.51 -9.85 8.03
C GLU A 14 -1.93 -10.15 8.53
N GLU A 15 -2.11 -10.29 9.84
CA GLU A 15 -3.38 -10.66 10.45
C GLU A 15 -4.36 -9.48 10.43
N GLU A 16 -3.92 -8.30 10.85
CA GLU A 16 -4.74 -7.09 10.78
C GLU A 16 -5.02 -6.67 9.33
N PHE A 17 -4.08 -6.90 8.41
CA PHE A 17 -4.29 -6.69 6.97
C PHE A 17 -5.39 -7.62 6.44
N ALA A 18 -5.34 -8.92 6.79
CA ALA A 18 -6.39 -9.86 6.41
C ALA A 18 -7.75 -9.52 7.06
N ALA A 19 -7.74 -9.07 8.32
CA ALA A 19 -8.94 -8.61 9.01
C ALA A 19 -9.58 -7.40 8.30
N ALA A 20 -8.77 -6.47 7.78
CA ALA A 20 -9.26 -5.31 7.04
C ALA A 20 -10.08 -5.69 5.80
N TYR A 21 -9.60 -6.66 5.02
CA TYR A 21 -10.34 -7.18 3.87
C TYR A 21 -11.62 -7.91 4.27
N ARG A 22 -11.56 -8.74 5.32
CA ARG A 22 -12.75 -9.45 5.83
C ARG A 22 -13.83 -8.47 6.29
N LEU A 23 -13.45 -7.42 7.02
CA LEU A 23 -14.36 -6.35 7.45
C LEU A 23 -14.92 -5.54 6.27
N ALA A 24 -14.15 -5.39 5.19
CA ALA A 24 -14.59 -4.78 3.95
C ALA A 24 -15.48 -5.71 3.07
N GLY A 25 -15.70 -6.96 3.49
CA GLY A 25 -16.55 -7.92 2.78
C GLY A 25 -15.84 -8.76 1.71
N ALA A 26 -14.52 -8.90 1.79
CA ALA A 26 -13.72 -9.73 0.89
C ALA A 26 -13.12 -10.95 1.60
N GLU A 27 -12.73 -11.95 0.80
CA GLU A 27 -11.97 -13.10 1.28
C GLU A 27 -10.47 -12.76 1.32
N ALA A 28 -9.79 -13.21 2.36
CA ALA A 28 -8.40 -12.88 2.63
C ALA A 28 -7.60 -14.13 3.01
N THR A 29 -6.63 -14.47 2.18
CA THR A 29 -5.76 -15.64 2.35
C THR A 29 -4.35 -15.19 2.67
N ILE A 30 -3.86 -15.57 3.86
CA ILE A 30 -2.47 -15.35 4.26
C ILE A 30 -1.62 -16.51 3.74
N VAL A 31 -0.57 -16.20 2.98
CA VAL A 31 0.32 -17.19 2.39
C VAL A 31 1.77 -16.82 2.64
N HIS A 32 2.53 -17.78 3.16
CA HIS A 32 3.96 -17.58 3.34
C HIS A 32 4.65 -17.50 1.97
N LEU A 33 5.53 -16.52 1.76
CA LEU A 33 6.20 -16.26 0.49
C LEU A 33 6.83 -17.51 -0.15
N ASN A 34 7.45 -18.38 0.65
CA ASN A 34 8.05 -19.62 0.13
C ASN A 34 7.02 -20.55 -0.55
N GLN A 35 5.74 -20.54 -0.16
CA GLN A 35 4.71 -21.32 -0.83
C GLN A 35 4.47 -20.80 -2.26
N VAL A 36 4.45 -19.48 -2.44
CA VAL A 36 4.38 -18.85 -3.77
C VAL A 36 5.64 -19.16 -4.58
N LEU A 37 6.83 -19.01 -3.98
CA LEU A 37 8.09 -19.27 -4.67
C LEU A 37 8.28 -20.73 -5.08
N HIS A 38 7.70 -21.67 -4.34
CA HIS A 38 7.70 -23.10 -4.69
C HIS A 38 6.53 -23.49 -5.63
N GLY A 39 5.71 -22.54 -6.07
CA GLY A 39 4.58 -22.78 -6.97
C GLY A 39 3.41 -23.53 -6.33
N GLN A 40 3.33 -23.55 -4.99
CA GLN A 40 2.21 -24.17 -4.27
C GLN A 40 0.95 -23.29 -4.32
N VAL A 41 1.13 -21.98 -4.45
CA VAL A 41 0.07 -20.98 -4.61
C VAL A 41 0.47 -20.03 -5.72
N SER A 42 -0.41 -19.79 -6.69
CA SER A 42 -0.21 -18.79 -7.73
C SER A 42 -0.78 -17.45 -7.28
N ILE A 43 -0.02 -16.36 -7.46
CA ILE A 43 -0.58 -15.02 -7.23
C ILE A 43 -1.73 -14.72 -8.20
N HIS A 44 -1.76 -15.36 -9.37
CA HIS A 44 -2.76 -15.13 -10.40
C HIS A 44 -4.15 -15.66 -10.05
N ASP A 45 -4.30 -16.43 -8.96
CA ASP A 45 -5.60 -16.88 -8.45
C ASP A 45 -6.35 -15.78 -7.66
N PHE A 46 -5.70 -14.64 -7.42
CA PHE A 46 -6.20 -13.55 -6.60
C PHE A 46 -6.47 -12.27 -7.40
N ASP A 47 -7.21 -11.34 -6.82
CA ASP A 47 -7.52 -10.03 -7.42
C ASP A 47 -6.55 -8.93 -6.98
N ILE A 48 -5.98 -9.09 -5.79
CA ILE A 48 -5.04 -8.14 -5.19
C ILE A 48 -3.92 -8.89 -4.46
N LEU A 49 -2.69 -8.41 -4.65
CA LEU A 49 -1.51 -8.87 -3.95
C LEU A 49 -1.10 -7.85 -2.89
N ASN A 50 -0.95 -8.29 -1.64
CA ASN A 50 -0.64 -7.41 -0.53
C ASN A 50 0.71 -7.76 0.11
N PHE A 51 1.52 -6.74 0.32
CA PHE A 51 2.78 -6.79 1.07
C PHE A 51 2.56 -6.09 2.42
N PRO A 52 2.47 -6.83 3.54
CA PRO A 52 2.26 -6.25 4.86
C PRO A 52 3.48 -5.55 5.42
N GLY A 53 3.25 -4.82 6.52
CA GLY A 53 4.32 -4.26 7.34
C GLY A 53 5.08 -5.29 8.17
N GLY A 54 6.14 -4.79 8.83
CA GLY A 54 7.02 -5.58 9.68
C GLY A 54 8.49 -5.25 9.46
N PHE A 55 9.35 -6.22 9.70
CA PHE A 55 10.80 -6.13 9.57
C PHE A 55 11.29 -7.31 8.73
N SER A 56 10.95 -7.34 7.43
CA SER A 56 11.27 -8.50 6.59
C SER A 56 12.77 -8.79 6.65
N PHE A 57 13.14 -10.02 7.05
CA PHE A 57 14.54 -10.40 7.29
C PHE A 57 15.31 -9.49 8.28
N GLY A 58 14.60 -8.96 9.29
CA GLY A 58 15.18 -8.10 10.33
C GLY A 58 15.60 -6.71 9.87
N ASP A 59 15.38 -6.37 8.59
CA ASP A 59 15.87 -5.16 7.93
C ASP A 59 17.42 -4.99 8.02
N ASP A 60 18.16 -6.09 8.23
CA ASP A 60 19.62 -6.10 8.48
C ASP A 60 20.47 -5.47 7.36
N LEU A 61 19.99 -5.53 6.11
CA LEU A 61 20.63 -4.93 4.93
C LEU A 61 19.90 -3.68 4.41
N GLY A 62 19.05 -3.10 5.25
CA GLY A 62 18.10 -2.04 4.91
C GLY A 62 16.70 -2.60 4.64
N SER A 63 15.68 -1.82 5.01
CA SER A 63 14.31 -2.33 5.06
C SER A 63 13.79 -2.71 3.67
N GLY A 64 13.20 -3.92 3.59
CA GLY A 64 12.64 -4.48 2.37
C GLY A 64 13.66 -4.91 1.29
N VAL A 65 14.97 -4.69 1.49
CA VAL A 65 16.01 -4.98 0.47
C VAL A 65 16.13 -6.48 0.18
N VAL A 66 16.22 -7.30 1.23
CA VAL A 66 16.37 -8.76 1.08
C VAL A 66 15.14 -9.35 0.39
N LEU A 67 13.95 -8.93 0.84
CA LEU A 67 12.69 -9.37 0.25
C LEU A 67 12.60 -8.94 -1.22
N ALA A 68 12.85 -7.68 -1.55
CA ALA A 68 12.84 -7.20 -2.95
C ALA A 68 13.82 -7.98 -3.84
N ASN A 69 15.05 -8.23 -3.38
CA ASN A 69 16.02 -9.03 -4.14
C ASN A 69 15.57 -10.48 -4.33
N LYS A 70 14.94 -11.07 -3.32
CA LYS A 70 14.37 -12.41 -3.45
C LYS A 70 13.28 -12.44 -4.51
N LEU A 71 12.38 -11.47 -4.55
CA LEU A 71 11.33 -11.36 -5.56
C LEU A 71 11.91 -11.14 -6.98
N ARG A 72 12.98 -10.34 -7.09
CA ARG A 72 13.62 -9.99 -8.36
C ARG A 72 14.43 -11.13 -8.97
N TYR A 73 15.14 -11.92 -8.17
CA TYR A 73 16.15 -12.86 -8.68
C TYR A 73 15.85 -14.33 -8.39
N ARG A 74 15.00 -14.63 -7.39
CA ARG A 74 14.70 -16.04 -7.08
C ARG A 74 13.75 -16.58 -8.14
N GLN A 75 14.21 -17.62 -8.82
CA GLN A 75 13.38 -18.36 -9.76
C GLN A 75 12.30 -19.16 -9.02
N THR A 76 11.10 -19.17 -9.59
CA THR A 76 9.90 -19.86 -9.14
C THR A 76 9.67 -21.12 -9.98
N GLY A 77 9.31 -22.22 -9.32
CA GLY A 77 9.00 -23.50 -9.96
C GLY A 77 10.10 -24.04 -10.91
N ALA A 78 9.69 -24.89 -11.86
CA ALA A 78 10.59 -25.49 -12.86
C ALA A 78 10.83 -24.60 -14.09
N GLY A 79 10.07 -23.51 -14.24
CA GLY A 79 10.06 -22.67 -15.45
C GLY A 79 11.09 -21.53 -15.48
N GLY A 80 11.86 -21.34 -14.41
CA GLY A 80 12.94 -20.34 -14.36
C GLY A 80 12.50 -18.88 -14.30
N ARG A 81 11.19 -18.61 -14.21
CA ARG A 81 10.59 -17.27 -14.05
C ARG A 81 10.82 -16.72 -12.65
N THR A 82 10.77 -15.42 -12.47
CA THR A 82 10.86 -14.74 -11.18
C THR A 82 9.48 -14.26 -10.73
N LEU A 83 9.29 -14.11 -9.42
CA LEU A 83 8.03 -13.57 -8.90
C LEU A 83 7.81 -12.11 -9.34
N LEU A 84 8.87 -11.36 -9.67
CA LEU A 84 8.75 -10.03 -10.27
C LEU A 84 8.10 -10.09 -11.66
N GLU A 85 8.44 -11.08 -12.50
CA GLU A 85 7.79 -11.26 -13.80
C GLU A 85 6.32 -11.61 -13.64
N ASP A 86 5.98 -12.49 -12.69
CA ASP A 86 4.59 -12.81 -12.35
C ASP A 86 3.83 -11.55 -11.88
N ILE A 87 4.43 -10.69 -11.03
CA ILE A 87 3.82 -9.44 -10.58
C ILE A 87 3.56 -8.48 -11.75
N LYS A 88 4.48 -8.39 -12.71
CA LYS A 88 4.28 -7.56 -13.91
C LYS A 88 3.09 -8.03 -14.74
N GLU A 89 2.98 -9.34 -14.96
CA GLU A 89 1.83 -9.94 -15.65
C GLU A 89 0.54 -9.78 -14.86
N PHE A 90 0.61 -9.89 -13.53
CA PHE A 90 -0.51 -9.69 -12.63
C PHE A 90 -1.07 -8.26 -12.76
N ILE A 91 -0.22 -7.24 -12.73
CA ILE A 91 -0.61 -5.83 -12.94
C ILE A 91 -1.16 -5.63 -14.36
N ALA A 92 -0.48 -6.16 -15.39
CA ALA A 92 -0.94 -6.07 -16.78
C ALA A 92 -2.32 -6.71 -17.01
N ALA A 93 -2.70 -7.69 -16.19
CA ALA A 93 -4.03 -8.31 -16.18
C ALA A 93 -5.10 -7.46 -15.46
N GLY A 94 -4.83 -6.19 -15.13
CA GLY A 94 -5.78 -5.28 -14.49
C GLY A 94 -5.93 -5.49 -12.98
N LYS A 95 -5.00 -6.21 -12.34
CA LYS A 95 -5.05 -6.53 -10.91
C LYS A 95 -4.24 -5.55 -10.07
N PHE A 96 -4.42 -5.60 -8.75
CA PHE A 96 -3.96 -4.54 -7.85
C PHE A 96 -2.85 -4.99 -6.90
N VAL A 97 -1.97 -4.09 -6.52
CA VAL A 97 -0.91 -4.36 -5.55
C VAL A 97 -0.93 -3.29 -4.46
N LEU A 98 -0.90 -3.72 -3.20
CA LEU A 98 -0.84 -2.83 -2.04
C LEU A 98 0.35 -3.17 -1.15
N GLY A 99 1.17 -2.18 -0.81
CA GLY A 99 2.28 -2.32 0.13
C GLY A 99 2.15 -1.38 1.32
N ILE A 100 2.15 -1.90 2.54
CA ILE A 100 2.06 -1.09 3.76
C ILE A 100 3.38 -1.16 4.54
N CYS A 101 3.93 -0.01 4.92
CA CYS A 101 5.18 0.13 5.67
C CYS A 101 6.33 -0.67 5.04
N ASN A 102 6.67 -1.85 5.57
CA ASN A 102 7.67 -2.74 4.98
C ASN A 102 7.32 -3.14 3.54
N GLY A 103 6.05 -3.39 3.26
CA GLY A 103 5.58 -3.63 1.90
C GLY A 103 5.81 -2.45 0.96
N PHE A 104 5.61 -1.21 1.42
CA PHE A 104 5.90 -0.03 0.61
C PHE A 104 7.41 0.06 0.27
N GLN A 105 8.27 -0.22 1.25
CA GLN A 105 9.71 -0.30 1.05
C GLN A 105 10.06 -1.36 0.00
N VAL A 106 9.48 -2.57 0.08
CA VAL A 106 9.68 -3.61 -0.93
C VAL A 106 9.29 -3.14 -2.33
N LEU A 107 8.12 -2.52 -2.49
CA LEU A 107 7.64 -2.03 -3.79
C LEU A 107 8.57 -0.96 -4.38
N VAL A 108 9.06 -0.04 -3.57
CA VAL A 108 10.05 0.98 -3.98
C VAL A 108 11.38 0.34 -4.37
N LYS A 109 11.91 -0.59 -3.55
CA LYS A 109 13.17 -1.30 -3.84
C LYS A 109 13.07 -2.19 -5.07
N LEU A 110 11.89 -2.71 -5.37
CA LEU A 110 11.61 -3.43 -6.61
C LEU A 110 11.61 -2.52 -7.83
N GLY A 111 11.24 -1.25 -7.67
CA GLY A 111 11.02 -0.30 -8.77
C GLY A 111 9.56 -0.27 -9.25
N LEU A 112 8.63 -0.85 -8.50
CA LEU A 112 7.19 -0.82 -8.81
C LEU A 112 6.55 0.52 -8.43
N LEU A 113 7.20 1.31 -7.56
CA LEU A 113 6.77 2.66 -7.18
C LEU A 113 7.92 3.66 -7.31
N PRO A 114 7.69 4.84 -7.90
CA PRO A 114 6.49 5.25 -8.65
C PRO A 114 6.42 4.66 -10.07
N ASN A 115 7.49 4.03 -10.56
CA ASN A 115 7.58 3.39 -11.88
C ASN A 115 7.19 4.32 -13.05
N LEU A 116 7.68 5.56 -13.03
CA LEU A 116 7.45 6.57 -14.07
C LEU A 116 8.01 6.16 -15.44
N SER A 117 9.02 5.30 -15.47
CA SER A 117 9.64 4.76 -16.68
C SER A 117 8.92 3.54 -17.25
N GLY A 118 8.13 2.84 -16.44
CA GLY A 118 7.53 1.55 -16.81
C GLY A 118 8.53 0.38 -16.86
N HIS A 119 9.81 0.60 -16.56
CA HIS A 119 10.86 -0.42 -16.64
C HIS A 119 11.03 -1.22 -15.34
N VAL A 120 10.30 -0.87 -14.27
CA VAL A 120 10.40 -1.52 -12.96
C VAL A 120 11.84 -1.43 -12.41
N THR A 121 12.40 -0.23 -12.48
CA THR A 121 13.71 0.12 -11.90
C THR A 121 13.53 1.14 -10.79
N PRO A 122 14.24 1.05 -9.65
CA PRO A 122 14.09 2.01 -8.57
C PRO A 122 14.45 3.45 -9.00
N GLU A 123 13.47 4.35 -8.95
CA GLU A 123 13.62 5.79 -9.27
C GLU A 123 13.73 6.66 -8.01
N VAL A 124 13.26 6.11 -6.88
CA VAL A 124 13.26 6.73 -5.55
C VAL A 124 13.66 5.68 -4.52
N THR A 125 13.94 6.11 -3.29
CA THR A 125 14.21 5.17 -2.19
C THR A 125 13.58 5.63 -0.88
N LEU A 126 13.28 4.66 -0.03
CA LEU A 126 13.05 4.87 1.40
C LEU A 126 14.33 4.58 2.18
N THR A 127 14.57 5.33 3.24
CA THR A 127 15.72 5.19 4.14
C THR A 127 15.36 5.69 5.55
N HIS A 128 16.34 5.62 6.46
CA HIS A 128 16.26 6.13 7.83
C HIS A 128 15.53 7.47 7.91
N ASN A 129 14.62 7.54 8.88
CA ASN A 129 13.94 8.78 9.26
C ASN A 129 14.98 9.89 9.51
N ALA A 130 14.65 11.13 9.17
CA ALA A 130 15.52 12.28 9.44
C ALA A 130 15.85 12.45 10.93
N SER A 131 14.96 11.97 11.83
CA SER A 131 15.18 11.95 13.27
C SER A 131 16.24 10.95 13.73
N GLY A 132 16.59 9.97 12.89
CA GLY A 132 17.44 8.84 13.25
C GLY A 132 16.80 7.88 14.26
N ARG A 133 15.47 7.95 14.45
CA ARG A 133 14.72 7.18 15.45
C ARG A 133 13.57 6.42 14.83
N TYR A 134 13.13 5.36 15.50
CA TYR A 134 11.84 4.73 15.25
C TYR A 134 10.72 5.65 15.70
N GLU A 135 9.72 5.85 14.85
CA GLU A 135 8.59 6.74 15.11
C GLU A 135 7.31 5.89 15.20
N ASP A 136 6.65 5.92 16.36
CA ASP A 136 5.35 5.31 16.64
C ASP A 136 4.36 6.40 17.08
N ARG A 137 3.43 6.79 16.21
CA ARG A 137 2.48 7.90 16.47
C ARG A 137 1.30 7.90 15.53
N TRP A 138 0.27 8.67 15.89
CA TRP A 138 -0.82 9.04 15.01
C TRP A 138 -0.43 10.23 14.14
N VAL A 139 -0.79 10.16 12.85
CA VAL A 139 -0.59 11.24 11.87
C VAL A 139 -1.88 11.50 11.11
N THR A 140 -2.01 12.73 10.64
CA THR A 140 -3.08 13.12 9.71
C THR A 140 -2.48 13.30 8.33
N LEU A 141 -3.16 12.75 7.32
CA LEU A 141 -2.74 12.79 5.93
C LEU A 141 -3.78 13.54 5.10
N ARG A 142 -3.33 14.19 4.02
CA ARG A 142 -4.18 14.69 2.94
C ARG A 142 -4.02 13.81 1.71
N VAL A 143 -5.14 13.48 1.10
CA VAL A 143 -5.17 12.87 -0.23
C VAL A 143 -4.92 13.94 -1.29
N ASN A 144 -4.02 13.66 -2.22
CA ASN A 144 -3.80 14.52 -3.37
C ASN A 144 -5.01 14.42 -4.32
N PRO A 145 -5.70 15.53 -4.64
CA PRO A 145 -6.87 15.50 -5.53
C PRO A 145 -6.54 15.06 -6.97
N LEU A 146 -5.27 15.10 -7.37
CA LEU A 146 -4.81 14.59 -8.67
C LEU A 146 -4.57 13.07 -8.68
N ALA A 147 -4.52 12.42 -7.51
CA ALA A 147 -4.22 11.00 -7.42
C ALA A 147 -5.32 10.16 -8.08
N GLN A 148 -4.93 9.37 -9.07
CA GLN A 148 -5.81 8.45 -9.78
C GLN A 148 -5.61 7.04 -9.24
N THR A 149 -6.23 6.72 -8.11
CA THR A 149 -6.17 5.36 -7.57
C THR A 149 -7.48 4.99 -6.87
N PRO A 150 -8.02 3.77 -7.10
CA PRO A 150 -9.29 3.37 -6.48
C PRO A 150 -9.19 3.27 -4.95
N PHE A 151 -8.01 3.04 -4.39
CA PHE A 151 -7.80 2.93 -2.94
C PHE A 151 -8.25 4.18 -2.17
N LEU A 152 -8.09 5.38 -2.74
CA LEU A 152 -8.30 6.65 -2.04
C LEU A 152 -9.61 7.35 -2.43
N LYS A 153 -10.50 6.67 -3.16
CA LYS A 153 -11.75 7.26 -3.65
C LYS A 153 -12.60 7.83 -2.51
N GLY A 154 -12.96 9.11 -2.61
CA GLY A 154 -13.83 9.78 -1.63
C GLY A 154 -13.20 10.03 -0.27
N ILE A 155 -11.87 9.92 -0.15
CA ILE A 155 -11.13 10.26 1.06
C ILE A 155 -10.43 11.60 0.80
N ASP A 156 -10.70 12.62 1.61
CA ASP A 156 -9.99 13.91 1.55
C ASP A 156 -8.82 13.94 2.54
N THR A 157 -9.08 13.45 3.75
CA THR A 157 -8.11 13.34 4.84
C THR A 157 -8.21 11.97 5.49
N LEU A 158 -7.09 11.51 6.06
CA LEU A 158 -7.00 10.21 6.71
C LEU A 158 -6.12 10.31 7.96
N GLU A 159 -6.65 9.94 9.11
CA GLU A 159 -5.87 9.81 10.35
C GLU A 159 -5.54 8.33 10.61
N VAL A 160 -4.25 8.00 10.69
CA VAL A 160 -3.75 6.62 10.86
C VAL A 160 -2.44 6.60 11.64
N PRO A 161 -2.07 5.47 12.28
CA PRO A 161 -0.79 5.35 12.95
C PRO A 161 0.37 5.13 11.98
N VAL A 162 1.56 5.56 12.35
CA VAL A 162 2.85 5.18 11.74
C VAL A 162 3.67 4.41 12.78
N ARG A 163 4.48 3.45 12.33
CA ARG A 163 5.41 2.66 13.17
C ARG A 163 6.62 2.21 12.34
N HIS A 164 7.59 3.10 12.15
CA HIS A 164 8.75 2.83 11.26
C HIS A 164 10.05 3.56 11.67
N GLY A 165 11.19 2.93 11.35
CA GLY A 165 12.53 3.55 11.45
C GLY A 165 13.10 4.06 10.12
N GLU A 166 12.62 3.52 9.00
CA GLU A 166 13.11 3.83 7.65
C GLU A 166 11.98 4.23 6.68
N GLY A 167 11.22 5.27 7.03
CA GLY A 167 10.07 5.73 6.24
C GLY A 167 10.35 6.96 5.37
N ARG A 168 11.59 7.47 5.34
CA ARG A 168 11.89 8.74 4.67
C ARG A 168 12.06 8.53 3.16
N LEU A 169 11.14 9.08 2.38
CA LEU A 169 11.29 9.19 0.93
C LEU A 169 12.41 10.16 0.56
N VAL A 170 13.32 9.67 -0.28
CA VAL A 170 14.41 10.44 -0.88
C VAL A 170 14.30 10.34 -2.39
N ILE A 171 14.32 11.49 -3.05
CA ILE A 171 14.31 11.63 -4.50
C ILE A 171 15.56 12.42 -4.88
N SER A 172 16.50 11.79 -5.58
CA SER A 172 17.78 12.43 -5.94
C SER A 172 17.70 13.27 -7.21
N ASP A 173 16.74 12.97 -8.09
CA ASP A 173 16.58 13.62 -9.38
C ASP A 173 15.38 14.57 -9.37
N ALA A 174 15.63 15.87 -9.60
CA ALA A 174 14.60 16.90 -9.64
C ALA A 174 13.58 16.69 -10.77
N ALA A 175 13.98 16.11 -11.90
CA ALA A 175 13.07 15.79 -13.00
C ALA A 175 12.12 14.66 -12.62
N ILE A 176 12.59 13.66 -11.85
CA ILE A 176 11.72 12.61 -11.28
C ILE A 176 10.74 13.22 -10.29
N GLN A 177 11.20 14.10 -9.39
CA GLN A 177 10.33 14.78 -8.44
C GLN A 177 9.21 15.56 -9.14
N GLN A 178 9.55 16.39 -10.14
CA GLN A 178 8.56 17.16 -10.90
C GLN A 178 7.53 16.27 -11.59
N ARG A 179 7.95 15.12 -12.14
CA ARG A 179 7.05 14.16 -12.78
C ARG A 179 6.12 13.48 -11.77
N ILE A 180 6.61 13.15 -10.57
CA ILE A 180 5.78 12.61 -9.48
C ILE A 180 4.68 13.63 -9.12
N GLU A 181 5.04 14.90 -8.96
CA GLU A 181 4.10 15.97 -8.60
C GLU A 181 3.08 16.22 -9.72
N ALA A 182 3.54 16.37 -10.96
CA ALA A 182 2.69 16.67 -12.12
C ALA A 182 1.70 15.54 -12.44
N ALA A 183 2.10 14.28 -12.23
CA ALA A 183 1.23 13.13 -12.44
C ALA A 183 0.39 12.75 -11.20
N GLY A 184 0.48 13.50 -10.09
CA GLY A 184 -0.29 13.22 -8.88
C GLY A 184 0.10 11.91 -8.17
N LEU A 185 1.33 11.42 -8.39
CA LEU A 185 1.76 10.12 -7.86
C LEU A 185 2.11 10.15 -6.37
N ASN A 186 2.48 11.33 -5.84
CA ASN A 186 2.47 11.59 -4.40
C ASN A 186 1.01 11.73 -3.94
N CYS A 187 0.41 10.62 -3.53
CA CYS A 187 -1.03 10.52 -3.30
C CYS A 187 -1.44 10.80 -1.85
N LEU A 188 -0.50 10.70 -0.89
CA LEU A 188 -0.73 11.03 0.51
C LEU A 188 0.41 11.89 1.04
N SER A 189 0.08 13.02 1.69
CA SER A 189 1.07 13.88 2.36
C SER A 189 0.73 14.15 3.81
N TYR A 190 1.76 14.23 4.67
CA TYR A 190 1.60 14.56 6.09
C TYR A 190 1.08 15.99 6.28
N LEU A 191 0.12 16.14 7.21
CA LEU A 191 -0.46 17.41 7.62
C LEU A 191 0.00 17.81 9.03
N ASP A 192 0.07 19.11 9.28
CA ASP A 192 0.17 19.66 10.62
C ASP A 192 -1.20 19.76 11.32
N ALA A 193 -1.20 20.29 12.55
CA ALA A 193 -2.42 20.48 13.34
C ALA A 193 -3.41 21.51 12.77
N ALA A 194 -2.96 22.41 11.87
CA ALA A 194 -3.83 23.34 11.16
C ALA A 194 -4.45 22.69 9.91
N GLY A 195 -3.97 21.52 9.52
CA GLY A 195 -4.38 20.81 8.32
C GLY A 195 -3.58 21.22 7.09
N ASP A 196 -2.41 21.84 7.23
CA ASP A 196 -1.56 22.24 6.12
C ASP A 196 -0.44 21.21 5.88
N GLY A 197 -0.05 21.03 4.62
CA GLY A 197 1.03 20.11 4.25
C GLY A 197 2.35 20.55 4.88
N THR A 198 3.02 19.66 5.61
CA THR A 198 4.15 20.07 6.46
C THR A 198 5.36 19.15 6.35
N GLY A 199 6.55 19.76 6.33
CA GLY A 199 7.83 19.06 6.48
C GLY A 199 8.35 19.06 7.92
N VAL A 200 7.57 19.60 8.85
CA VAL A 200 8.01 19.86 10.23
C VAL A 200 7.78 18.63 11.12
N TYR A 201 8.82 18.22 11.84
CA TYR A 201 8.72 17.22 12.90
C TYR A 201 7.93 17.80 14.10
N PRO A 202 7.01 17.06 14.75
CA PRO A 202 6.71 15.64 14.59
C PRO A 202 5.62 15.28 13.56
N PHE A 203 4.97 16.28 12.96
CA PHE A 203 3.83 16.09 12.05
C PHE A 203 4.21 15.30 10.78
N ASN A 204 5.35 15.64 10.19
CA ASN A 204 6.08 14.76 9.28
C ASN A 204 7.12 13.98 10.11
N PRO A 205 6.85 12.70 10.44
CA PRO A 205 7.68 11.94 11.37
C PRO A 205 9.05 11.54 10.81
N ASN A 206 9.15 11.40 9.49
CA ASN A 206 10.35 10.85 8.82
C ASN A 206 11.14 11.89 8.02
N GLY A 207 10.60 13.08 7.76
CA GLY A 207 11.24 14.10 6.93
C GLY A 207 11.28 13.70 5.44
N ALA A 208 10.28 12.96 4.96
CA ALA A 208 10.16 12.58 3.56
C ALA A 208 10.08 13.79 2.62
N ALA A 209 10.74 13.69 1.46
CA ALA A 209 10.53 14.61 0.34
C ALA A 209 9.03 14.69 -0.03
N LEU A 210 8.58 15.87 -0.47
CA LEU A 210 7.17 16.14 -0.80
C LEU A 210 6.19 15.94 0.38
N ASN A 211 6.71 15.84 1.61
CA ASN A 211 5.95 15.41 2.77
C ASN A 211 5.22 14.08 2.53
N CYS A 212 5.77 13.23 1.67
CA CYS A 212 5.11 12.04 1.16
C CYS A 212 4.94 10.97 2.24
N ALA A 213 3.70 10.50 2.40
CA ALA A 213 3.32 9.36 3.20
C ALA A 213 2.98 8.13 2.34
N GLY A 214 2.63 8.33 1.06
CA GLY A 214 2.31 7.24 0.13
C GLY A 214 2.41 7.64 -1.34
N LEU A 215 2.74 6.65 -2.17
CA LEU A 215 2.90 6.76 -3.62
C LEU A 215 1.97 5.78 -4.34
N THR A 216 1.54 6.18 -5.54
CA THR A 216 0.94 5.29 -6.54
C THR A 216 1.78 5.26 -7.81
N ASP A 217 1.56 4.26 -8.66
CA ASP A 217 2.08 4.25 -10.03
C ASP A 217 1.12 4.96 -11.01
N PRO A 218 1.54 5.26 -12.26
CA PRO A 218 0.69 5.94 -13.25
C PRO A 218 -0.62 5.24 -13.60
N THR A 219 -0.73 3.92 -13.37
CA THR A 219 -1.97 3.18 -13.61
C THR A 219 -2.97 3.29 -12.46
N GLY A 220 -2.51 3.66 -11.26
CA GLY A 220 -3.31 3.62 -10.04
C GLY A 220 -3.44 2.23 -9.42
N GLN A 221 -2.86 1.19 -10.02
CA GLN A 221 -3.04 -0.21 -9.62
C GLN A 221 -2.08 -0.61 -8.49
N VAL A 222 -0.90 0.01 -8.42
CA VAL A 222 0.09 -0.22 -7.37
C VAL A 222 0.04 0.96 -6.41
N PHE A 223 -0.27 0.68 -5.15
CA PHE A 223 -0.31 1.69 -4.10
C PHE A 223 0.57 1.28 -2.93
N GLY A 224 1.35 2.22 -2.39
CA GLY A 224 2.20 1.99 -1.24
C GLY A 224 2.15 3.17 -0.27
N LEU A 225 2.15 2.87 1.03
CA LEU A 225 2.15 3.89 2.07
C LEU A 225 2.90 3.44 3.32
N MET A 226 3.53 4.40 4.02
CA MET A 226 4.22 4.15 5.30
C MET A 226 3.27 4.02 6.50
N PRO A 227 2.20 4.83 6.62
CA PRO A 227 1.21 4.67 7.69
C PRO A 227 0.44 3.36 7.58
N HIS A 228 -0.13 2.89 8.69
CA HIS A 228 -0.81 1.61 8.83
C HIS A 228 -2.34 1.76 8.93
N PRO A 229 -3.06 1.89 7.80
CA PRO A 229 -4.53 1.93 7.82
C PRO A 229 -5.15 0.65 8.38
N GLU A 230 -4.49 -0.49 8.23
CA GLU A 230 -4.90 -1.78 8.79
C GLU A 230 -4.84 -1.82 10.33
N ALA A 231 -4.16 -0.86 10.97
CA ALA A 231 -4.15 -0.71 12.43
C ALA A 231 -5.25 0.23 12.95
N PHE A 232 -6.09 0.79 12.09
CA PHE A 232 -7.25 1.62 12.46
C PHE A 232 -8.51 1.18 11.73
N LEU A 233 -8.98 -0.02 12.04
CA LEU A 233 -10.17 -0.64 11.44
C LEU A 233 -11.43 -0.37 12.24
N SER A 234 -11.27 -0.10 13.54
CA SER A 234 -12.34 0.28 14.44
C SER A 234 -11.97 1.54 15.21
N ALA A 235 -12.97 2.35 15.54
CA ALA A 235 -12.85 3.48 16.45
C ALA A 235 -12.14 3.10 17.76
N TYR A 236 -12.33 1.85 18.24
CA TYR A 236 -11.71 1.33 19.47
C TYR A 236 -10.18 1.13 19.37
N ASN A 237 -9.60 1.10 18.17
CA ASN A 237 -8.14 1.04 18.02
C ASN A 237 -7.46 2.37 18.35
N HIS A 238 -8.18 3.49 18.26
CA HIS A 238 -7.62 4.81 18.53
C HIS A 238 -7.41 5.01 20.05
N PRO A 239 -6.26 5.50 20.54
CA PRO A 239 -6.00 5.68 21.98
C PRO A 239 -7.03 6.60 22.67
N ASP A 240 -7.51 7.60 21.95
CA ASP A 240 -8.54 8.54 22.43
C ASP A 240 -10.00 8.09 22.20
N TRP A 241 -10.26 6.83 21.82
CA TRP A 241 -11.60 6.37 21.40
C TRP A 241 -12.71 6.74 22.39
N ALA A 242 -12.46 6.59 23.70
CA ALA A 242 -13.46 6.86 24.73
C ALA A 242 -13.81 8.35 24.81
N ARG A 243 -12.82 9.23 24.63
CA ARG A 243 -13.05 10.69 24.56
C ARG A 243 -13.83 11.04 23.30
N ARG A 244 -13.43 10.50 22.14
CA ARG A 244 -14.09 10.72 20.86
C ARG A 244 -15.56 10.28 20.89
N ARG A 245 -15.86 9.11 21.45
CA ARG A 245 -17.23 8.59 21.62
C ARG A 245 -18.09 9.48 22.52
N ARG A 246 -17.54 10.04 23.61
CA ARG A 246 -18.29 10.98 24.47
C ARG A 246 -18.63 12.29 23.75
N LEU A 247 -17.72 12.78 22.91
CA LEU A 247 -17.91 14.04 22.17
C LEU A 247 -18.86 13.86 20.98
N ASN A 248 -18.84 12.69 20.33
CA ASN A 248 -19.74 12.37 19.23
C ASN A 248 -20.30 10.94 19.39
N PRO A 249 -21.37 10.76 20.19
CA PRO A 249 -21.94 9.43 20.46
C PRO A 249 -22.47 8.71 19.22
N SER A 250 -22.91 9.47 18.20
CA SER A 250 -23.42 8.95 16.92
C SER A 250 -22.36 8.67 15.87
N ALA A 251 -21.08 8.91 16.17
CA ALA A 251 -19.99 8.61 15.23
C ALA A 251 -19.96 7.12 14.89
N SER A 252 -19.52 6.81 13.66
CA SER A 252 -19.27 5.43 13.22
C SER A 252 -18.31 4.71 14.18
N GLU A 253 -18.49 3.40 14.32
CA GLU A 253 -17.54 2.52 15.00
C GLU A 253 -16.38 2.07 14.11
N GLU A 254 -16.44 2.40 12.82
CA GLU A 254 -15.40 2.10 11.87
C GLU A 254 -14.23 3.06 12.03
N GLY A 255 -13.02 2.53 12.01
CA GLY A 255 -11.82 3.34 11.92
C GLY A 255 -11.62 3.85 10.49
N GLU A 256 -10.99 5.01 10.34
CA GLU A 256 -10.84 5.66 9.03
C GLU A 256 -10.01 4.81 8.04
N GLY A 257 -9.07 4.00 8.55
CA GLY A 257 -8.24 3.12 7.74
C GLY A 257 -9.04 2.05 6.99
N LEU A 258 -10.19 1.63 7.52
CA LEU A 258 -11.06 0.64 6.87
C LEU A 258 -11.58 1.12 5.49
N GLN A 259 -11.70 2.43 5.29
CA GLN A 259 -12.23 3.00 4.05
C GLN A 259 -11.37 2.67 2.83
N ILE A 260 -10.03 2.59 2.99
CA ILE A 260 -9.12 2.18 1.90
C ILE A 260 -9.47 0.79 1.38
N PHE A 261 -9.74 -0.14 2.29
CA PHE A 261 -10.08 -1.53 1.97
C PHE A 261 -11.46 -1.63 1.35
N LYS A 262 -12.46 -0.92 1.91
CA LYS A 262 -13.80 -0.83 1.32
C LYS A 262 -13.77 -0.29 -0.10
N ASN A 263 -12.97 0.74 -0.35
CA ASN A 263 -12.84 1.35 -1.66
C ASN A 263 -12.34 0.36 -2.72
N ILE A 264 -11.24 -0.36 -2.44
CA ILE A 264 -10.69 -1.31 -3.40
C ILE A 264 -11.60 -2.53 -3.58
N VAL A 265 -12.24 -3.02 -2.51
CA VAL A 265 -13.22 -4.11 -2.58
C VAL A 265 -14.41 -3.74 -3.45
N ALA A 266 -14.96 -2.55 -3.23
CA ALA A 266 -16.05 -2.04 -4.05
C ALA A 266 -15.58 -1.89 -5.51
N HIS A 267 -14.43 -1.29 -5.76
CA HIS A 267 -13.91 -1.08 -7.11
C HIS A 267 -13.79 -2.40 -7.90
N ILE A 268 -13.15 -3.42 -7.34
CA ILE A 268 -12.97 -4.73 -7.99
C ILE A 268 -14.33 -5.41 -8.24
N ALA A 269 -15.27 -5.31 -7.30
CA ALA A 269 -16.62 -5.87 -7.47
C ALA A 269 -17.39 -5.20 -8.62
N HIS A 270 -17.29 -3.87 -8.75
CA HIS A 270 -17.92 -3.13 -9.85
C HIS A 270 -17.29 -3.49 -11.21
N SER A 271 -15.96 -3.55 -11.29
CA SER A 271 -15.26 -3.88 -12.55
C SER A 271 -15.61 -5.27 -13.08
N ARG A 272 -15.82 -6.26 -12.18
CA ARG A 272 -16.31 -7.60 -12.56
C ARG A 272 -17.73 -7.56 -13.12
N THR A 273 -18.63 -6.84 -12.46
CA THR A 273 -20.03 -6.72 -12.88
C THR A 273 -20.12 -6.08 -14.27
N ALA A 274 -19.34 -5.02 -14.51
CA ALA A 274 -19.27 -4.36 -15.81
C ALA A 274 -18.73 -5.29 -16.92
N ALA A 275 -17.68 -6.07 -16.64
CA ALA A 275 -17.15 -7.05 -17.59
C ALA A 275 -18.20 -8.11 -17.96
N THR A 276 -18.90 -8.68 -16.96
CA THR A 276 -19.96 -9.68 -17.21
C THR A 276 -21.15 -9.11 -17.99
N ALA A 277 -21.50 -7.83 -17.78
CA ALA A 277 -22.56 -7.18 -18.53
C ALA A 277 -22.18 -6.98 -20.01
N ALA A 278 -20.95 -6.55 -20.28
CA ALA A 278 -20.44 -6.36 -21.64
C ALA A 278 -20.36 -7.69 -22.42
N GLU A 279 -19.93 -8.78 -21.77
CA GLU A 279 -19.92 -10.12 -22.37
C GLU A 279 -21.33 -10.61 -22.72
N ASN A 280 -22.31 -10.37 -21.85
CA ASN A 280 -23.70 -10.74 -22.09
C ASN A 280 -24.34 -9.93 -23.24
N GLU A 281 -24.07 -8.62 -23.31
CA GLU A 281 -24.55 -7.78 -24.42
C GLU A 281 -23.98 -8.26 -25.77
N PHE A 282 -22.69 -8.60 -25.82
CA PHE A 282 -22.05 -9.14 -27.03
C PHE A 282 -22.60 -10.52 -27.44
N ALA A 283 -22.98 -11.35 -26.47
CA ALA A 283 -23.60 -12.65 -26.72
C ALA A 283 -25.06 -12.54 -27.21
N THR A 284 -25.78 -11.47 -26.88
CA THR A 284 -27.17 -11.23 -27.34
C THR A 284 -27.27 -10.55 -28.70
N GLN A 285 -26.18 -9.99 -29.23
CA GLN A 285 -26.11 -9.34 -30.54
C GLN A 285 -25.58 -10.25 -31.67
N ASN A 286 -25.19 -11.49 -31.34
CA ASN A 286 -24.75 -12.54 -32.28
C ASN A 286 -25.72 -13.73 -32.25
#